data_AF-A0A2G5HQR3-F1
#
_entry.id   AF-A0A2G5HQR3-F1
#
_cell.length_a   1.000
_cell.length_b   1.000
_cell.length_c   1.000
_cell.angle_alpha   90.00
_cell.angle_beta   90.00
_cell.angle_gamma   90.00
#
_symmetry.space_group_name_H-M   'P 1'
#
loop_
_entity.id
_entity.type
_entity.pdbx_description
1 polymer ?
#
loop_
_entity_poly.entity_id
_entity_poly.type
_entity_poly.pdbx_seq_one_letter_code
_entity_poly.pdbx_strand_id
1 'polypeptide(L)'
;MSIPVWFAECVQRDTPSLYSTAAAAHVNSSSVSKCSLVYLNEGGANFVFRIVPDESGKLPKTLQKKLLRVGKNLSHVQPAEEQLQALGTNFATLFPAENLIQHELISLDAGTTAALNIMLAKLDRPNHRLDDLLPSKAISGMLVTDMTPEAGEVLLQLKPKWLAQSPNAPRGAKRCRTCAVRAHRASKSIRTATDAQQSCPLDLISDHSAHRKAAVHAITTDDRIRDYLLLGAQPLLQRLRACQLEFDRDGVLKTSSVESVLLLCRAMTLRDCTLFVKRSGSTIDARLGDLDLKHPEKLDRWKKVEEHLISDGWYTNTEPLEHRVKEKICLLAR
;
A
#
# COMPACT_ATOMS: atom_id res chain seq x y z
N MET A 1 10.10 -26.87 -1.33
CA MET A 1 10.37 -26.66 0.11
C MET A 1 9.04 -26.34 0.78
N SER A 2 8.68 -27.09 1.82
CA SER A 2 7.44 -26.91 2.56
C SER A 2 7.47 -25.57 3.29
N ILE A 3 6.49 -24.70 3.06
CA ILE A 3 6.38 -23.44 3.80
C ILE A 3 6.08 -23.80 5.27
N PRO A 4 6.89 -23.37 6.25
CA PRO A 4 6.62 -23.64 7.65
C PRO A 4 5.27 -23.03 8.06
N VAL A 5 4.35 -23.88 8.50
CA VAL A 5 3.02 -23.52 9.01
C VAL A 5 3.09 -23.50 10.54
N TRP A 6 2.59 -22.44 11.18
CA TRP A 6 2.54 -22.39 12.65
C TRP A 6 1.12 -22.25 13.17
N PHE A 7 0.79 -23.03 14.21
CA PHE A 7 -0.53 -23.10 14.83
C PHE A 7 -0.71 -22.04 15.92
N ALA A 8 -1.71 -21.18 15.77
CA ALA A 8 -2.12 -20.19 16.75
C ALA A 8 -3.51 -20.54 17.29
N GLU A 9 -3.76 -20.21 18.55
CA GLU A 9 -5.07 -20.35 19.18
C GLU A 9 -5.75 -18.98 19.29
N CYS A 10 -6.93 -18.87 18.69
CA CYS A 10 -7.74 -17.66 18.68
C CYS A 10 -8.77 -17.71 19.80
N VAL A 11 -8.79 -16.69 20.65
CA VAL A 11 -9.81 -16.48 21.67
C VAL A 11 -10.73 -15.35 21.22
N GLN A 12 -12.03 -15.62 21.12
CA GLN A 12 -13.02 -14.59 20.82
C GLN A 12 -13.25 -13.69 22.06
N ARG A 13 -12.89 -12.42 21.93
CA ARG A 13 -13.17 -11.32 22.88
C ARG A 13 -13.52 -10.06 22.07
N ASP A 14 -13.88 -8.96 22.75
CA ASP A 14 -14.16 -7.66 22.10
C ASP A 14 -13.03 -7.19 21.18
N THR A 15 -11.78 -7.49 21.55
CA THR A 15 -10.62 -7.47 20.64
C THR A 15 -10.14 -8.90 20.44
N PRO A 16 -10.09 -9.43 19.20
CA PRO A 16 -9.55 -10.76 18.94
C PRO A 16 -8.12 -10.88 19.47
N SER A 17 -7.75 -12.07 19.94
CA SER A 17 -6.39 -12.36 20.39
C SER A 17 -5.89 -13.68 19.80
N LEU A 18 -4.62 -13.69 19.37
CA LEU A 18 -3.90 -14.90 19.01
C LEU A 18 -2.88 -15.23 20.11
N TYR A 19 -2.96 -16.46 20.60
CA TYR A 19 -2.06 -17.01 21.60
C TYR A 19 -1.23 -18.14 21.01
N SER A 20 -0.04 -18.31 21.55
CA SER A 20 0.70 -19.54 21.38
C SER A 20 0.00 -20.71 22.05
N THR A 21 0.08 -21.87 21.41
CA THR A 21 -0.49 -23.13 21.91
C THR A 21 0.00 -23.50 23.32
N ALA A 22 1.16 -23.01 23.75
CA ALA A 22 1.69 -23.16 25.11
C ALA A 22 1.02 -22.23 26.14
N ALA A 23 0.54 -21.04 25.74
CA ALA A 23 -0.05 -20.05 26.64
C ALA A 23 -1.58 -20.21 26.81
N ALA A 24 -2.25 -20.80 25.82
CA ALA A 24 -3.70 -20.95 25.81
C ALA A 24 -4.23 -21.98 26.83
N ALA A 25 -3.36 -22.83 27.40
CA ALA A 25 -3.70 -23.74 28.51
C ALA A 25 -4.20 -23.01 29.78
N HIS A 26 -3.98 -21.69 29.89
CA HIS A 26 -4.45 -20.84 30.99
C HIS A 26 -5.72 -20.04 30.67
N VAL A 27 -6.30 -20.19 29.47
CA VAL A 27 -7.55 -19.52 29.08
C VAL A 27 -8.67 -20.55 29.08
N ASN A 28 -9.77 -20.29 29.80
CA ASN A 28 -10.91 -21.20 29.92
C ASN A 28 -11.35 -21.74 28.54
N SER A 29 -11.35 -23.07 28.39
CA SER A 29 -11.20 -23.79 27.11
C SER A 29 -12.43 -23.87 26.19
N SER A 30 -13.51 -23.14 26.47
CA SER A 30 -14.77 -23.31 25.74
C SER A 30 -14.90 -22.46 24.47
N SER A 31 -13.95 -21.56 24.17
CA SER A 31 -14.03 -20.66 23.00
C SER A 31 -12.74 -20.52 22.19
N VAL A 32 -11.81 -21.47 22.33
CA VAL A 32 -10.52 -21.44 21.63
C VAL A 32 -10.65 -22.12 20.27
N SER A 33 -10.37 -21.39 19.20
CA SER A 33 -10.32 -21.94 17.83
C SER A 33 -8.89 -21.94 17.32
N LYS A 34 -8.43 -23.07 16.78
CA LYS A 34 -7.10 -23.20 16.21
C LYS A 34 -7.06 -22.69 14.77
N CYS A 35 -5.99 -21.99 14.43
CA CYS A 35 -5.69 -21.54 13.09
C CYS A 35 -4.20 -21.69 12.83
N SER A 36 -3.76 -21.49 11.60
CA SER A 36 -2.35 -21.38 11.28
C SER A 36 -2.02 -20.10 10.55
N LEU A 37 -0.81 -19.60 10.78
CA LEU A 37 -0.27 -18.42 10.11
C LEU A 37 0.74 -18.85 9.07
N VAL A 38 0.58 -18.34 7.85
CA VAL A 38 1.46 -18.63 6.71
C VAL A 38 1.99 -17.31 6.18
N TYR A 39 3.31 -17.16 6.05
CA TYR A 39 3.90 -15.96 5.45
C TYR A 39 3.34 -15.73 4.04
N LEU A 40 2.86 -14.51 3.79
CA LEU A 40 2.33 -14.11 2.49
C LEU A 40 3.29 -13.15 1.79
N ASN A 41 3.67 -12.05 2.45
CA ASN A 41 4.55 -11.03 1.91
C ASN A 41 5.07 -10.11 3.02
N GLU A 42 5.96 -9.20 2.69
CA GLU A 42 6.39 -8.12 3.57
C GLU A 42 6.68 -6.81 2.81
N GLY A 43 6.44 -5.69 3.50
CA GLY A 43 6.81 -4.35 3.05
C GLY A 43 8.06 -3.84 3.79
N GLY A 44 8.30 -2.54 3.70
CA GLY A 44 9.38 -1.90 4.47
C GLY A 44 9.11 -1.83 5.98
N ALA A 45 7.85 -1.88 6.40
CA ALA A 45 7.44 -1.64 7.79
C ALA A 45 6.68 -2.81 8.42
N ASN A 46 6.13 -3.74 7.63
CA ASN A 46 5.21 -4.75 8.11
C ASN A 46 5.44 -6.11 7.46
N PHE A 47 5.19 -7.17 8.21
CA PHE A 47 4.94 -8.52 7.71
C PHE A 47 3.45 -8.73 7.49
N VAL A 48 3.10 -9.55 6.50
CA VAL A 48 1.73 -9.96 6.23
C VAL A 48 1.66 -11.48 6.16
N PHE A 49 0.74 -12.05 6.92
CA PHE A 49 0.50 -13.47 7.02
C PHE A 49 -0.94 -13.79 6.61
N ARG A 50 -1.10 -14.88 5.88
CA ARG A 50 -2.40 -15.49 5.65
C ARG A 50 -2.80 -16.31 6.86
N ILE A 51 -4.06 -16.20 7.25
CA ILE A 51 -4.66 -17.01 8.32
C ILE A 51 -5.38 -18.17 7.64
N VAL A 52 -5.02 -19.40 7.99
CA VAL A 52 -5.62 -20.63 7.43
C VAL A 52 -6.23 -21.47 8.54
N PRO A 53 -7.34 -22.20 8.30
CA PRO A 53 -7.89 -23.10 9.30
C PRO A 53 -6.88 -24.19 9.67
N ASP A 54 -6.95 -24.71 10.90
CA ASP A 54 -6.26 -25.96 11.24
C ASP A 54 -6.99 -27.18 10.63
N GLU A 55 -6.49 -28.38 10.90
CA GLU A 55 -7.05 -29.65 10.39
C GLU A 55 -8.55 -29.87 10.72
N SER A 56 -9.12 -29.17 11.72
CA SER A 56 -10.54 -29.20 12.09
C SER A 56 -11.47 -28.42 11.16
N GLY A 57 -10.91 -27.63 10.25
CA GLY A 57 -11.56 -27.30 8.96
C GLY A 57 -12.37 -26.01 8.86
N LYS A 58 -12.48 -25.15 9.89
CA LYS A 58 -13.08 -23.81 9.73
C LYS A 58 -12.46 -22.75 10.64
N LEU A 59 -12.15 -21.58 10.06
CA LEU A 59 -11.74 -20.41 10.82
C LEU A 59 -12.91 -19.76 11.57
N PRO A 60 -12.67 -19.15 12.74
CA PRO A 60 -13.61 -18.23 13.39
C PRO A 60 -14.11 -17.16 12.41
N LYS A 61 -15.39 -16.78 12.52
CA LYS A 61 -15.97 -15.70 11.69
C LYS A 61 -15.14 -14.42 11.72
N THR A 62 -14.56 -14.08 12.87
CA THR A 62 -13.68 -12.91 13.06
C THR A 62 -12.39 -12.94 12.23
N LEU A 63 -11.91 -14.13 11.87
CA LEU A 63 -10.67 -14.32 11.10
C LEU A 63 -10.92 -14.66 9.63
N GLN A 64 -12.16 -14.95 9.24
CA GLN A 64 -12.51 -15.28 7.86
C GLN A 64 -12.30 -14.08 6.94
N LYS A 65 -11.68 -14.31 5.77
CA LYS A 65 -11.37 -13.27 4.78
C LYS A 65 -10.49 -12.13 5.34
N LYS A 66 -9.61 -12.47 6.28
CA LYS A 66 -8.65 -11.55 6.88
C LYS A 66 -7.22 -12.04 6.69
N LEU A 67 -6.31 -11.09 6.54
CA LEU A 67 -4.88 -11.29 6.66
C LEU A 67 -4.41 -10.70 7.99
N LEU A 68 -3.35 -11.25 8.56
CA LEU A 68 -2.68 -10.69 9.72
C LEU A 68 -1.53 -9.80 9.25
N ARG A 69 -1.58 -8.51 9.59
CA ARG A 69 -0.52 -7.52 9.33
C ARG A 69 0.14 -7.14 10.64
N VAL A 70 1.46 -7.27 10.71
CA VAL A 70 2.22 -7.04 11.95
C VAL A 70 3.44 -6.16 11.68
N GLY A 71 3.66 -5.16 12.55
CA GLY A 71 4.79 -4.24 12.45
C GLY A 71 6.14 -4.92 12.69
N LYS A 72 7.15 -4.52 11.91
CA LYS A 72 8.56 -4.89 12.11
C LYS A 72 9.12 -4.18 13.34
N ASN A 73 10.14 -4.76 13.96
CA ASN A 73 10.88 -4.16 15.06
C ASN A 73 11.86 -3.09 14.56
N LEU A 74 11.33 -2.00 14.00
CA LEU A 74 12.11 -0.88 13.47
C LEU A 74 11.66 0.41 14.16
N SER A 75 12.61 1.30 14.45
CA SER A 75 12.36 2.53 15.21
C SER A 75 11.30 3.47 14.61
N HIS A 76 11.11 3.41 13.29
CA HIS A 76 10.17 4.25 12.55
C HIS A 76 8.81 3.58 12.33
N VAL A 77 8.59 2.35 12.81
CA VAL A 77 7.32 1.64 12.68
C VAL A 77 6.45 1.97 13.88
N GLN A 78 5.31 2.60 13.62
CA GLN A 78 4.34 2.93 14.67
C GLN A 78 3.59 1.70 15.17
N PRO A 79 3.13 1.68 16.44
CA PRO A 79 2.20 0.70 16.95
C PRO A 79 0.92 0.58 16.12
N ALA A 80 0.29 -0.60 16.12
CA ALA A 80 -0.90 -0.87 15.32
C ALA A 80 -2.09 0.04 15.72
N GLU A 81 -2.21 0.36 17.00
CA GLU A 81 -3.24 1.24 17.55
C GLU A 81 -3.11 2.65 16.99
N GLU A 82 -1.91 3.21 16.98
CA GLU A 82 -1.63 4.53 16.41
C GLU A 82 -1.89 4.56 14.90
N GLN A 83 -1.50 3.49 14.18
CA GLN A 83 -1.77 3.38 12.75
C GLN A 83 -3.29 3.32 12.46
N LEU A 84 -4.06 2.55 13.25
CA LEU A 84 -5.51 2.47 13.10
C LEU A 84 -6.19 3.81 13.43
N GLN A 85 -5.77 4.46 14.51
CA GLN A 85 -6.24 5.79 14.87
C GLN A 85 -5.94 6.81 13.77
N ALA A 86 -4.74 6.76 13.19
CA ALA A 86 -4.34 7.64 12.10
C ALA A 86 -5.19 7.38 10.85
N LEU A 87 -5.46 6.12 10.51
CA LEU A 87 -6.36 5.76 9.41
C LEU A 87 -7.76 6.35 9.62
N GLY A 88 -8.34 6.12 10.79
CA GLY A 88 -9.68 6.60 11.17
C GLY A 88 -9.78 8.13 11.11
N THR A 89 -8.80 8.82 11.69
CA THR A 89 -8.81 10.29 11.82
C THR A 89 -8.53 10.99 10.48
N ASN A 90 -7.68 10.42 9.62
CA ASN A 90 -7.16 11.13 8.45
C ASN A 90 -7.79 10.69 7.13
N PHE A 91 -8.30 9.45 7.02
CA PHE A 91 -8.64 8.87 5.71
C PHE A 91 -10.00 8.17 5.66
N ALA A 92 -10.49 7.60 6.77
CA ALA A 92 -11.70 6.77 6.75
C ALA A 92 -12.95 7.50 6.25
N THR A 93 -13.06 8.80 6.49
CA THR A 93 -14.20 9.63 6.04
C THR A 93 -14.01 10.21 4.64
N LEU A 94 -12.84 10.05 4.03
CA LEU A 94 -12.56 10.59 2.70
C LEU A 94 -13.15 9.73 1.58
N PHE A 95 -13.38 8.45 1.85
CA PHE A 95 -13.81 7.44 0.89
C PHE A 95 -14.90 6.54 1.48
N PRO A 96 -15.77 5.93 0.66
CA PRO A 96 -16.71 4.92 1.13
C PRO A 96 -15.97 3.73 1.79
N ALA A 97 -16.56 3.17 2.84
CA ALA A 97 -15.93 2.08 3.61
C ALA A 97 -15.68 0.84 2.76
N GLU A 98 -16.58 0.53 1.82
CA GLU A 98 -16.44 -0.57 0.86
C GLU A 98 -15.24 -0.39 -0.08
N ASN A 99 -14.78 0.84 -0.30
CA ASN A 99 -13.59 1.14 -1.09
C ASN A 99 -12.30 1.23 -0.27
N LEU A 100 -12.33 0.84 1.01
CA LEU A 100 -11.16 0.80 1.87
C LEU A 100 -10.85 -0.64 2.29
N ILE A 101 -9.56 -0.96 2.37
CA ILE A 101 -9.11 -2.11 3.15
C ILE A 101 -9.49 -1.83 4.60
N GLN A 102 -10.36 -2.68 5.14
CA GLN A 102 -10.79 -2.59 6.53
C GLN A 102 -9.72 -3.15 7.44
N HIS A 103 -9.52 -2.49 8.59
CA HIS A 103 -8.51 -2.82 9.59
C HIS A 103 -9.19 -2.98 10.96
N GLU A 104 -8.82 -4.04 11.67
CA GLU A 104 -9.30 -4.33 13.03
C GLU A 104 -8.09 -4.68 13.90
N LEU A 105 -8.06 -4.24 15.16
CA LEU A 105 -6.98 -4.58 16.07
C LEU A 105 -7.05 -6.06 16.48
N ILE A 106 -5.88 -6.65 16.68
CA ILE A 106 -5.73 -7.99 17.24
C ILE A 106 -4.52 -8.02 18.16
N SER A 107 -4.64 -8.67 19.31
CA SER A 107 -3.50 -8.83 20.24
C SER A 107 -2.74 -10.11 19.94
N LEU A 108 -1.40 -10.05 20.01
CA LEU A 108 -0.50 -11.19 19.88
C LEU A 108 0.33 -11.32 21.16
N ASP A 109 0.36 -12.52 21.74
CA ASP A 109 1.24 -12.81 22.87
C ASP A 109 2.72 -12.92 22.44
N ALA A 110 3.63 -12.86 23.42
CA ALA A 110 5.07 -12.99 23.17
C ALA A 110 5.45 -14.35 22.57
N GLY A 111 4.68 -15.40 22.86
CA GLY A 111 4.87 -16.72 22.27
C GLY A 111 4.58 -16.74 20.77
N THR A 112 3.51 -16.08 20.33
CA THR A 112 3.17 -15.94 18.90
C THR A 112 4.24 -15.15 18.15
N THR A 113 4.70 -14.02 18.69
CA THR A 113 5.74 -13.22 18.01
C THR A 113 7.07 -13.97 17.91
N ALA A 114 7.48 -14.69 18.97
CA ALA A 114 8.65 -15.55 18.94
C ALA A 114 8.54 -16.66 17.89
N ALA A 115 7.38 -17.33 17.80
CA ALA A 115 7.14 -18.37 16.82
C ALA A 115 7.17 -17.85 15.37
N LEU A 116 6.60 -16.68 15.11
CA LEU A 116 6.67 -16.03 13.81
C LEU A 116 8.11 -15.67 13.43
N ASN A 117 8.94 -15.22 14.37
CA ASN A 117 10.37 -14.97 14.11
C ASN A 117 11.13 -16.26 13.74
N ILE A 118 10.82 -17.39 14.39
CA ILE A 118 11.40 -18.71 14.03
C ILE A 118 10.99 -19.12 12.61
N MET A 119 9.75 -18.86 12.20
CA MET A 119 9.28 -19.09 10.83
C MET A 119 10.05 -18.21 9.84
N LEU A 120 10.12 -16.90 10.10
CA LEU A 120 10.78 -15.92 9.23
C LEU A 120 12.26 -16.25 8.97
N ALA A 121 12.96 -16.79 9.98
CA ALA A 121 14.36 -17.21 9.86
C ALA A 121 14.58 -18.40 8.89
N LYS A 122 13.53 -19.15 8.56
CA LYS A 122 13.58 -20.30 7.65
C LYS A 122 13.15 -19.96 6.22
N LEU A 123 12.67 -18.74 5.98
CA LEU A 123 12.20 -18.31 4.67
C LEU A 123 13.34 -17.74 3.83
N ASP A 124 13.31 -18.04 2.54
CA ASP A 124 14.15 -17.38 1.55
C ASP A 124 13.60 -15.96 1.30
N ARG A 125 14.18 -14.97 1.99
CA ARG A 125 13.79 -13.55 1.92
C ARG A 125 14.92 -12.73 1.29
N PRO A 126 14.62 -11.59 0.65
CA PRO A 126 15.66 -10.72 0.08
C PRO A 126 16.73 -10.37 1.12
N ASN A 127 18.02 -10.43 0.74
CA ASN A 127 19.15 -10.24 1.66
C ASN A 127 19.02 -9.00 2.57
N HIS A 128 18.56 -7.88 2.03
CA HIS A 128 18.38 -6.63 2.78
C HIS A 128 17.22 -6.64 3.80
N ARG A 129 16.47 -7.76 3.90
CA ARG A 129 15.34 -7.96 4.83
C ARG A 129 15.54 -9.17 5.75
N LEU A 130 16.65 -9.88 5.65
CA LEU A 130 16.89 -11.08 6.45
C LEU A 130 16.92 -10.78 7.96
N ASP A 131 17.38 -9.59 8.32
CA ASP A 131 17.46 -9.14 9.72
C ASP A 131 16.17 -8.49 10.23
N ASP A 132 15.18 -8.27 9.37
CA ASP A 132 13.88 -7.74 9.80
C ASP A 132 13.12 -8.83 10.59
N LEU A 133 12.70 -8.49 11.81
CA LEU A 133 11.98 -9.37 12.74
C LEU A 133 10.81 -8.65 13.41
N LEU A 134 9.92 -9.39 14.06
CA LEU A 134 8.90 -8.87 14.96
C LEU A 134 9.51 -8.57 16.35
N PRO A 135 8.93 -7.64 17.13
CA PRO A 135 9.33 -7.44 18.53
C PRO A 135 9.15 -8.70 19.38
N SER A 136 10.16 -9.08 20.18
CA SER A 136 10.13 -10.23 21.09
C SER A 136 9.33 -9.96 22.38
N LYS A 137 8.10 -9.44 22.23
CA LYS A 137 7.16 -9.14 23.31
C LYS A 137 5.72 -9.27 22.83
N ALA A 138 4.76 -9.17 23.73
CA ALA A 138 3.35 -9.02 23.36
C ALA A 138 3.16 -7.69 22.62
N ILE A 139 2.40 -7.71 21.53
CA ILE A 139 2.15 -6.56 20.67
C ILE A 139 0.72 -6.61 20.13
N SER A 140 0.25 -5.48 19.60
CA SER A 140 -0.92 -5.46 18.74
C SER A 140 -0.50 -5.57 17.27
N GLY A 141 -1.32 -6.27 16.50
CA GLY A 141 -1.30 -6.30 15.04
C GLY A 141 -2.62 -5.82 14.46
N MET A 142 -2.80 -6.03 13.17
CA MET A 142 -4.06 -5.73 12.48
C MET A 142 -4.57 -6.94 11.69
N LEU A 143 -5.86 -7.20 11.80
CA LEU A 143 -6.60 -7.97 10.81
C LEU A 143 -6.99 -7.02 9.67
N VAL A 144 -6.55 -7.33 8.45
CA VAL A 144 -6.85 -6.53 7.26
C VAL A 144 -7.69 -7.32 6.26
N THR A 145 -8.49 -6.64 5.45
CA THR A 145 -9.29 -7.30 4.40
C THR A 145 -8.40 -8.11 3.46
N ASP A 146 -8.74 -9.38 3.27
CA ASP A 146 -7.99 -10.26 2.37
C ASP A 146 -8.41 -10.02 0.91
N MET A 147 -7.49 -9.43 0.14
CA MET A 147 -7.62 -9.22 -1.31
C MET A 147 -6.79 -10.22 -2.12
N THR A 148 -6.22 -11.26 -1.50
CA THR A 148 -5.50 -12.30 -2.26
C THR A 148 -6.45 -13.01 -3.23
N PRO A 149 -6.00 -13.31 -4.46
CA PRO A 149 -6.81 -14.02 -5.43
C PRO A 149 -6.83 -15.52 -5.10
N GLU A 150 -8.02 -16.11 -5.13
CA GLU A 150 -8.22 -17.56 -5.17
C GLU A 150 -8.09 -18.11 -6.61
N ALA A 151 -8.21 -19.43 -6.77
CA ALA A 151 -8.16 -20.06 -8.08
C ALA A 151 -9.23 -19.49 -9.04
N GLY A 152 -8.79 -18.97 -10.19
CA GLY A 152 -9.66 -18.34 -11.19
C GLY A 152 -9.96 -16.85 -10.94
N GLU A 153 -9.51 -16.28 -9.81
CA GLU A 153 -9.55 -14.85 -9.55
C GLU A 153 -8.33 -14.14 -10.12
N VAL A 154 -8.49 -12.86 -10.45
CA VAL A 154 -7.38 -11.99 -10.90
C VAL A 154 -7.28 -10.80 -9.97
N LEU A 155 -6.07 -10.51 -9.50
CA LEU A 155 -5.80 -9.31 -8.70
C LEU A 155 -4.88 -8.36 -9.47
N LEU A 156 -5.35 -7.13 -9.67
CA LEU A 156 -4.50 -6.01 -10.05
C LEU A 156 -4.15 -5.19 -8.80
N GLN A 157 -2.85 -4.95 -8.60
CA GLN A 157 -2.36 -3.98 -7.62
C GLN A 157 -1.85 -2.75 -8.38
N LEU A 158 -2.61 -1.65 -8.31
CA LEU A 158 -2.29 -0.41 -9.00
C LEU A 158 -1.96 0.67 -7.98
N LYS A 159 -0.79 1.31 -8.09
CA LYS A 159 -0.53 2.56 -7.37
C LYS A 159 -0.93 3.74 -8.27
N PRO A 160 -2.01 4.48 -7.97
CA PRO A 160 -2.45 5.58 -8.85
C PRO A 160 -1.44 6.73 -8.94
N LYS A 161 -0.58 6.87 -7.92
CA LYS A 161 0.44 7.92 -7.82
C LYS A 161 -0.17 9.33 -7.83
N TRP A 162 0.52 10.29 -8.43
CA TRP A 162 0.12 11.69 -8.49
C TRP A 162 -0.93 11.89 -9.58
N LEU A 163 -2.20 11.91 -9.20
CA LEU A 163 -3.34 12.09 -10.12
C LEU A 163 -3.56 13.56 -10.53
N ALA A 164 -2.75 14.46 -9.99
CA ALA A 164 -2.60 15.84 -10.44
C ALA A 164 -1.12 16.18 -10.60
N GLN A 165 -0.83 17.19 -11.42
CA GLN A 165 0.54 17.70 -11.56
C GLN A 165 1.02 18.31 -10.24
N SER A 166 2.32 18.21 -9.98
CA SER A 166 2.93 18.88 -8.83
C SER A 166 2.72 20.40 -8.90
N PRO A 167 2.31 21.06 -7.81
CA PRO A 167 2.23 22.53 -7.77
C PRO A 167 3.59 23.22 -7.98
N ASN A 168 4.70 22.52 -7.72
CA ASN A 168 6.04 23.06 -7.95
C ASN A 168 6.63 22.69 -9.32
N ALA A 169 5.90 21.94 -10.17
CA ALA A 169 6.38 21.65 -11.52
C ALA A 169 6.56 22.97 -12.33
N PRO A 170 7.65 23.11 -13.10
CA PRO A 170 7.92 24.33 -13.84
C PRO A 170 6.92 24.54 -14.97
N ARG A 171 6.77 25.80 -15.41
CA ARG A 171 6.01 26.13 -16.62
C ARG A 171 6.63 25.40 -17.83
N GLY A 172 5.77 24.86 -18.69
CA GLY A 172 6.21 24.11 -19.87
C GLY A 172 6.67 22.68 -19.59
N ALA A 173 6.43 22.14 -18.38
CA ALA A 173 6.69 20.75 -18.05
C ALA A 173 6.09 19.79 -19.11
N LYS A 174 6.93 18.86 -19.57
CA LYS A 174 6.58 17.77 -20.50
C LYS A 174 6.32 16.46 -19.79
N ARG A 175 6.70 16.36 -18.51
CA ARG A 175 6.41 15.22 -17.63
C ARG A 175 5.54 15.64 -16.45
N CYS A 176 4.62 14.78 -16.02
CA CYS A 176 4.04 14.85 -14.69
C CYS A 176 5.08 14.41 -13.66
N ARG A 177 4.90 14.75 -12.37
CA ARG A 177 5.85 14.36 -11.31
C ARG A 177 6.21 12.88 -11.32
N THR A 178 5.23 12.00 -11.50
CA THR A 178 5.46 10.55 -11.55
C THR A 178 6.33 10.16 -12.76
N CYS A 179 6.08 10.75 -13.93
CA CYS A 179 6.88 10.49 -15.13
C CYS A 179 8.29 11.08 -15.02
N ALA A 180 8.44 12.25 -14.39
CA ALA A 180 9.74 12.87 -14.10
C ALA A 180 10.58 11.98 -13.14
N VAL A 181 9.97 11.47 -12.07
CA VAL A 181 10.61 10.50 -11.16
C VAL A 181 11.02 9.23 -11.90
N ARG A 182 10.15 8.70 -12.78
CA ARG A 182 10.46 7.51 -13.58
C ARG A 182 11.67 7.74 -14.48
N ALA A 183 11.74 8.88 -15.17
CA ALA A 183 12.88 9.24 -16.02
C ALA A 183 14.18 9.35 -15.20
N HIS A 184 14.15 10.05 -14.06
CA HIS A 184 15.29 10.17 -13.16
C HIS A 184 15.75 8.82 -12.57
N ARG A 185 14.82 7.91 -12.29
CA ARG A 185 15.19 6.55 -11.85
C ARG A 185 15.81 5.74 -12.98
N ALA A 186 15.26 5.85 -14.18
CA ALA A 186 15.77 5.15 -15.36
C ALA A 186 17.22 5.56 -15.68
N SER A 187 17.60 6.83 -15.48
CA SER A 187 19.00 7.27 -15.65
C SER A 187 19.97 6.64 -14.65
N LYS A 188 19.45 6.15 -13.52
CA LYS A 188 20.21 5.42 -12.50
C LYS A 188 20.08 3.90 -12.64
N SER A 189 19.53 3.43 -13.76
CA SER A 189 19.21 2.01 -13.99
C SER A 189 18.30 1.40 -12.91
N ILE A 190 17.47 2.23 -12.28
CA ILE A 190 16.48 1.80 -11.28
C ILE A 190 15.12 1.66 -11.98
N ARG A 191 14.51 0.48 -11.87
CA ARG A 191 13.16 0.22 -12.37
C ARG A 191 12.31 -0.42 -11.28
N THR A 192 11.12 0.13 -11.05
CA THR A 192 10.12 -0.46 -10.13
C THR A 192 8.99 -1.13 -10.91
N ALA A 193 8.19 -1.97 -10.23
CA ALA A 193 7.00 -2.57 -10.83
C ALA A 193 6.01 -1.52 -11.37
N THR A 194 5.84 -0.40 -10.67
CA THR A 194 5.03 0.74 -11.16
C THR A 194 5.63 1.38 -12.40
N ASP A 195 6.97 1.50 -12.48
CA ASP A 195 7.63 2.06 -13.67
C ASP A 195 7.44 1.16 -14.89
N ALA A 196 7.35 -0.16 -14.68
CA ALA A 196 7.12 -1.14 -15.74
C ALA A 196 5.73 -1.05 -16.38
N GLN A 197 4.72 -0.53 -15.68
CA GLN A 197 3.37 -0.32 -16.23
C GLN A 197 3.35 0.74 -17.33
N GLN A 198 4.40 1.57 -17.47
CA GLN A 198 4.52 2.60 -18.51
C GLN A 198 3.26 3.46 -18.69
N SER A 199 2.52 3.70 -17.62
CA SER A 199 1.28 4.47 -17.62
C SER A 199 1.53 5.86 -17.03
N CYS A 200 0.79 6.86 -17.51
CA CYS A 200 0.79 8.21 -16.94
C CYS A 200 -0.40 8.35 -15.97
N PRO A 201 -0.19 8.71 -14.70
CA PRO A 201 -1.29 8.97 -13.77
C PRO A 201 -2.31 10.02 -14.25
N LEU A 202 -1.87 11.01 -15.02
CA LEU A 202 -2.76 12.03 -15.57
C LEU A 202 -3.62 11.49 -16.72
N ASP A 203 -3.13 10.51 -17.48
CA ASP A 203 -3.94 9.83 -18.50
C ASP A 203 -5.03 8.98 -17.83
N LEU A 204 -4.72 8.30 -16.72
CA LEU A 204 -5.64 7.42 -15.98
C LEU A 204 -6.93 8.14 -15.54
N ILE A 205 -6.83 9.45 -15.28
CA ILE A 205 -7.94 10.30 -14.83
C ILE A 205 -8.27 11.45 -15.80
N SER A 206 -7.76 11.38 -17.03
CA SER A 206 -8.04 12.39 -18.05
C SER A 206 -9.52 12.41 -18.36
N ASP A 207 -10.09 13.59 -18.63
CA ASP A 207 -11.49 13.71 -19.08
C ASP A 207 -11.71 13.06 -20.46
N HIS A 208 -10.64 12.95 -21.26
CA HIS A 208 -10.67 12.31 -22.57
C HIS A 208 -10.58 10.78 -22.42
N SER A 209 -11.62 10.08 -22.88
CA SER A 209 -11.70 8.62 -22.77
C SER A 209 -10.57 7.89 -23.51
N ALA A 210 -10.06 8.44 -24.63
CA ALA A 210 -8.95 7.87 -25.37
C ALA A 210 -7.65 7.81 -24.54
N HIS A 211 -7.38 8.84 -23.75
CA HIS A 211 -6.24 8.88 -22.83
C HIS A 211 -6.39 7.83 -21.72
N ARG A 212 -7.57 7.75 -21.10
CA ARG A 212 -7.86 6.72 -20.09
C ARG A 212 -7.69 5.31 -20.65
N LYS A 213 -8.19 5.06 -21.86
CA LYS A 213 -8.01 3.77 -22.57
C LYS A 213 -6.54 3.43 -22.75
N ALA A 214 -5.73 4.34 -23.26
CA ALA A 214 -4.29 4.10 -23.42
C ALA A 214 -3.61 3.75 -22.08
N ALA A 215 -3.89 4.50 -21.01
CA ALA A 215 -3.35 4.25 -19.69
C ALA A 215 -3.78 2.90 -19.10
N VAL A 216 -5.05 2.55 -19.22
CA VAL A 216 -5.64 1.31 -18.70
C VAL A 216 -5.12 0.09 -19.45
N HIS A 217 -4.99 0.16 -20.78
CA HIS A 217 -4.42 -0.91 -21.59
C HIS A 217 -2.95 -1.20 -21.26
N ALA A 218 -2.19 -0.18 -20.82
CA ALA A 218 -0.81 -0.36 -20.36
C ALA A 218 -0.73 -0.99 -18.95
N ILE A 219 -1.78 -0.85 -18.12
CA ILE A 219 -1.81 -1.35 -16.75
C ILE A 219 -2.21 -2.83 -16.68
N THR A 220 -3.17 -3.27 -17.49
CA THR A 220 -3.72 -4.62 -17.42
C THR A 220 -4.19 -5.13 -18.79
N THR A 221 -4.18 -6.46 -18.94
CA THR A 221 -4.76 -7.19 -20.07
C THR A 221 -6.16 -7.74 -19.78
N ASP A 222 -6.62 -7.71 -18.53
CA ASP A 222 -7.93 -8.24 -18.13
C ASP A 222 -9.05 -7.24 -18.47
N ASP A 223 -9.91 -7.61 -19.42
CA ASP A 223 -10.92 -6.69 -19.97
C ASP A 223 -11.95 -6.21 -18.95
N ARG A 224 -12.31 -7.02 -17.96
CA ARG A 224 -13.26 -6.61 -16.91
C ARG A 224 -12.62 -5.60 -15.96
N ILE A 225 -11.35 -5.80 -15.61
CA ILE A 225 -10.59 -4.81 -14.85
C ILE A 225 -10.42 -3.54 -15.69
N ARG A 226 -10.23 -3.63 -17.01
CA ARG A 226 -10.19 -2.46 -17.89
C ARG A 226 -11.50 -1.67 -17.86
N ASP A 227 -12.63 -2.34 -18.05
CA ASP A 227 -13.96 -1.74 -18.01
C ASP A 227 -14.19 -1.01 -16.67
N TYR A 228 -13.84 -1.67 -15.57
CA TYR A 228 -13.92 -1.07 -14.25
C TYR A 228 -13.04 0.17 -14.13
N LEU A 229 -11.77 0.12 -14.52
CA LEU A 229 -10.88 1.29 -14.43
C LEU A 229 -11.33 2.46 -15.31
N LEU A 230 -11.94 2.17 -16.46
CA LEU A 230 -12.43 3.19 -17.40
C LEU A 230 -13.66 3.94 -16.90
N LEU A 231 -14.53 3.27 -16.14
CA LEU A 231 -15.84 3.76 -15.73
C LEU A 231 -16.02 3.70 -14.21
N GLY A 232 -16.08 2.48 -13.64
CA GLY A 232 -16.41 2.24 -12.23
C GLY A 232 -15.42 2.83 -11.23
N ALA A 233 -14.13 2.87 -11.55
CA ALA A 233 -13.10 3.42 -10.67
C ALA A 233 -13.04 4.95 -10.68
N GLN A 234 -13.66 5.61 -11.67
CA GLN A 234 -13.46 7.04 -11.90
C GLN A 234 -13.95 7.92 -10.73
N PRO A 235 -15.12 7.67 -10.10
CA PRO A 235 -15.53 8.44 -8.91
C PRO A 235 -14.50 8.34 -7.77
N LEU A 236 -13.97 7.14 -7.50
CA LEU A 236 -12.96 6.91 -6.46
C LEU A 236 -11.64 7.62 -6.79
N LEU A 237 -11.17 7.49 -8.03
CA LEU A 237 -9.94 8.15 -8.49
C LEU A 237 -10.07 9.68 -8.48
N GLN A 238 -11.24 10.23 -8.85
CA GLN A 238 -11.49 11.67 -8.85
C GLN A 238 -11.54 12.21 -7.42
N ARG A 239 -12.16 11.46 -6.48
CA ARG A 239 -12.10 11.78 -5.05
C ARG A 239 -10.66 11.75 -4.53
N LEU A 240 -9.89 10.73 -4.89
CA LEU A 240 -8.48 10.62 -4.51
C LEU A 240 -7.67 11.82 -5.03
N ARG A 241 -7.87 12.21 -6.29
CA ARG A 241 -7.26 13.41 -6.89
C ARG A 241 -7.64 14.69 -6.15
N ALA A 242 -8.93 14.86 -5.83
CA ALA A 242 -9.41 16.04 -5.11
C ALA A 242 -8.73 16.17 -3.74
N CYS A 243 -8.67 15.08 -2.96
CA CYS A 243 -7.96 15.09 -1.68
C CYS A 243 -6.45 15.33 -1.85
N GLN A 244 -5.81 14.78 -2.90
CA GLN A 244 -4.38 15.06 -3.19
C GLN A 244 -4.10 16.54 -3.48
N LEU A 245 -5.05 17.25 -4.10
CA LEU A 245 -4.96 18.69 -4.38
C LEU A 245 -5.27 19.53 -3.14
N GLU A 246 -6.29 19.16 -2.39
CA GLU A 246 -6.72 19.85 -1.17
C GLU A 246 -5.62 19.85 -0.11
N PHE A 247 -4.95 18.71 0.08
CA PHE A 247 -3.93 18.54 1.10
C PHE A 247 -2.53 19.03 0.69
N ASP A 248 -2.33 19.43 -0.57
CA ASP A 248 -1.05 19.95 -1.07
C ASP A 248 -1.28 21.04 -2.12
N ARG A 249 -1.83 22.17 -1.66
CA ARG A 249 -2.22 23.30 -2.52
C ARG A 249 -1.01 24.02 -3.12
N ASP A 250 0.03 24.20 -2.32
CA ASP A 250 1.18 25.06 -2.64
C ASP A 250 2.41 24.27 -3.08
N GLY A 251 2.39 22.95 -2.91
CA GLY A 251 3.51 22.06 -3.20
C GLY A 251 4.53 22.02 -2.07
N VAL A 252 5.28 20.92 -2.05
CA VAL A 252 6.27 20.59 -1.01
C VAL A 252 7.34 21.66 -0.77
N LEU A 253 7.72 22.44 -1.80
CA LEU A 253 8.77 23.46 -1.65
C LEU A 253 8.29 24.68 -0.85
N LYS A 254 6.98 24.95 -0.84
CA LYS A 254 6.38 26.07 -0.10
C LYS A 254 5.88 25.66 1.28
N THR A 255 5.86 24.35 1.60
CA THR A 255 5.47 23.83 2.90
C THR A 255 6.48 24.23 3.98
N SER A 256 5.99 24.88 5.03
CA SER A 256 6.83 25.43 6.11
C SER A 256 6.15 25.42 7.49
N SER A 257 4.84 25.65 7.58
CA SER A 257 4.10 25.59 8.86
C SER A 257 3.78 24.15 9.26
N VAL A 258 3.68 23.89 10.58
CA VAL A 258 3.33 22.57 11.11
C VAL A 258 2.05 22.02 10.47
N GLU A 259 1.00 22.83 10.36
CA GLU A 259 -0.26 22.45 9.72
C GLU A 259 -0.06 22.05 8.25
N SER A 260 0.67 22.86 7.48
CA SER A 260 0.94 22.57 6.07
C SER A 260 1.73 21.27 5.89
N VAL A 261 2.63 20.94 6.83
CA VAL A 261 3.38 19.67 6.81
C VAL A 261 2.45 18.49 7.10
N LEU A 262 1.54 18.60 8.07
CA LEU A 262 0.57 17.54 8.36
C LEU A 262 -0.38 17.29 7.20
N LEU A 263 -0.85 18.35 6.53
CA LEU A 263 -1.63 18.22 5.30
C LEU A 263 -0.81 17.56 4.18
N LEU A 264 0.43 18.00 3.96
CA LEU A 264 1.31 17.36 2.97
C LEU A 264 1.53 15.87 3.29
N CYS A 265 1.68 15.49 4.55
CA CYS A 265 1.77 14.08 4.97
C CYS A 265 0.55 13.27 4.53
N ARG A 266 -0.66 13.82 4.65
CA ARG A 266 -1.89 13.20 4.10
C ARG A 266 -1.81 13.08 2.59
N ALA A 267 -1.44 14.14 1.87
CA ALA A 267 -1.31 14.10 0.40
C ALA A 267 -0.29 13.04 -0.04
N MET A 268 0.87 12.97 0.61
CA MET A 268 1.93 12.01 0.31
C MET A 268 1.55 10.57 0.65
N THR A 269 0.65 10.37 1.62
CA THR A 269 0.04 9.06 1.89
C THR A 269 -0.87 8.65 0.74
N LEU A 270 -1.78 9.54 0.33
CA LEU A 270 -2.70 9.31 -0.79
C LEU A 270 -1.99 9.10 -2.14
N ARG A 271 -0.79 9.65 -2.34
CA ARG A 271 0.04 9.45 -3.54
C ARG A 271 0.82 8.13 -3.54
N ASP A 272 0.90 7.45 -2.40
CA ASP A 272 1.64 6.20 -2.27
C ASP A 272 0.76 4.99 -1.89
N CYS A 273 -0.55 5.21 -1.76
CA CYS A 273 -1.54 4.16 -1.58
C CYS A 273 -1.62 3.20 -2.77
N THR A 274 -2.25 2.06 -2.55
CA THR A 274 -2.48 1.01 -3.54
C THR A 274 -3.98 0.80 -3.73
N LEU A 275 -4.46 0.85 -4.97
CA LEU A 275 -5.77 0.37 -5.36
C LEU A 275 -5.66 -1.12 -5.74
N PHE A 276 -6.24 -1.97 -4.90
CA PHE A 276 -6.44 -3.38 -5.16
C PHE A 276 -7.73 -3.55 -5.96
N VAL A 277 -7.67 -4.17 -7.12
CA VAL A 277 -8.84 -4.51 -7.93
C VAL A 277 -8.85 -6.01 -8.14
N LYS A 278 -9.76 -6.70 -7.44
CA LYS A 278 -9.92 -8.15 -7.52
C LYS A 278 -11.13 -8.50 -8.36
N ARG A 279 -10.94 -9.37 -9.35
CA ARG A 279 -12.00 -9.93 -10.18
C ARG A 279 -12.29 -11.36 -9.79
N SER A 280 -13.56 -11.65 -9.53
CA SER A 280 -14.07 -12.99 -9.23
C SER A 280 -15.21 -13.31 -10.19
N GLY A 281 -14.92 -14.03 -11.27
CA GLY A 281 -15.89 -14.20 -12.36
C GLY A 281 -16.25 -12.84 -12.99
N SER A 282 -17.52 -12.43 -12.83
CA SER A 282 -18.06 -11.15 -13.34
C SER A 282 -18.05 -10.01 -12.31
N THR A 283 -17.67 -10.26 -11.06
CA THR A 283 -17.69 -9.25 -10.00
C THR A 283 -16.31 -8.60 -9.84
N ILE A 284 -16.32 -7.35 -9.39
CA ILE A 284 -15.12 -6.58 -9.04
C ILE A 284 -15.25 -6.12 -7.59
N ASP A 285 -14.24 -6.42 -6.77
CA ASP A 285 -14.02 -5.79 -5.46
C ASP A 285 -12.81 -4.86 -5.58
N ALA A 286 -12.96 -3.59 -5.21
CA ALA A 286 -11.94 -2.58 -5.41
C ALA A 286 -11.74 -1.71 -4.16
N ARG A 287 -10.52 -1.76 -3.62
CA ARG A 287 -10.20 -1.17 -2.31
C ARG A 287 -8.86 -0.44 -2.29
N LEU A 288 -8.83 0.73 -1.68
CA LEU A 288 -7.60 1.45 -1.34
C LEU A 288 -7.00 0.85 -0.06
N GLY A 289 -5.72 0.49 -0.13
CA GLY A 289 -4.89 0.11 1.01
C GLY A 289 -3.57 0.88 1.03
N ASP A 290 -2.65 0.48 1.91
CA ASP A 290 -1.37 1.16 2.14
C ASP A 290 -1.52 2.65 2.55
N LEU A 291 -2.52 2.94 3.38
CA LEU A 291 -2.84 4.28 3.89
C LEU A 291 -2.12 4.62 5.21
N ASP A 292 -0.89 4.14 5.39
CA ASP A 292 -0.06 4.50 6.53
C ASP A 292 0.36 5.97 6.42
N LEU A 293 -0.07 6.78 7.40
CA LEU A 293 0.21 8.22 7.43
C LEU A 293 1.72 8.46 7.35
N LYS A 294 2.16 9.27 6.39
CA LYS A 294 3.56 9.68 6.31
C LYS A 294 3.92 10.65 7.43
N HIS A 295 5.19 10.67 7.82
CA HIS A 295 5.69 11.50 8.93
C HIS A 295 6.35 12.81 8.46
N PRO A 296 6.24 13.89 9.26
CA PRO A 296 6.90 15.18 9.00
C PRO A 296 8.40 15.09 8.71
N GLU A 297 9.09 14.13 9.33
CA GLU A 297 10.53 13.87 9.16
C GLU A 297 10.94 13.59 7.70
N LYS A 298 9.97 13.21 6.84
CA LYS A 298 10.22 12.95 5.42
C LYS A 298 10.21 14.23 4.57
N LEU A 299 9.88 15.39 5.14
CA LEU A 299 9.74 16.66 4.42
C LEU A 299 11.01 17.02 3.64
N ASP A 300 12.17 17.00 4.30
CA ASP A 300 13.45 17.39 3.67
C ASP A 300 13.79 16.48 2.49
N ARG A 301 13.54 15.18 2.65
CA ARG A 301 13.69 14.22 1.55
C ARG A 301 12.75 14.56 0.38
N TRP A 302 11.51 14.92 0.65
CA TRP A 302 10.55 15.26 -0.41
C TRP A 302 10.89 16.57 -1.12
N LYS A 303 11.35 17.58 -0.38
CA LYS A 303 11.87 18.84 -0.92
C LYS A 303 13.06 18.58 -1.84
N LYS A 304 14.07 17.86 -1.35
CA LYS A 304 15.26 17.49 -2.12
C LYS A 304 14.91 16.75 -3.42
N VAL A 305 13.97 15.80 -3.36
CA VAL A 305 13.51 15.10 -4.56
C VAL A 305 12.84 16.08 -5.53
N GLU A 306 11.97 16.96 -5.07
CA GLU A 306 11.30 17.92 -5.95
C GLU A 306 12.26 18.95 -6.54
N GLU A 307 13.18 19.49 -5.74
CA GLU A 307 14.26 20.38 -6.19
C GLU A 307 15.08 19.73 -7.30
N HIS A 308 15.56 18.50 -7.09
CA HIS A 308 16.35 17.78 -8.11
C HIS A 308 15.54 17.55 -9.41
N LEU A 309 14.25 17.21 -9.32
CA LEU A 309 13.43 17.02 -10.52
C LEU A 309 13.29 18.32 -11.34
N ILE A 310 13.32 19.47 -10.67
CA ILE A 310 13.24 20.79 -11.29
C ILE A 310 14.61 21.23 -11.81
N SER A 311 15.62 21.28 -10.94
CA SER A 311 16.97 21.77 -11.26
C SER A 311 17.62 21.00 -12.38
N ASP A 312 17.44 19.67 -12.38
CA ASP A 312 18.09 18.78 -13.33
C ASP A 312 17.23 18.56 -14.59
N GLY A 313 16.15 19.33 -14.78
CA GLY A 313 15.40 19.35 -16.04
C GLY A 313 14.49 18.15 -16.31
N TRP A 314 14.26 17.27 -15.32
CA TRP A 314 13.46 16.05 -15.48
C TRP A 314 12.00 16.33 -15.83
N TYR A 315 11.45 17.47 -15.41
CA TYR A 315 10.11 17.89 -15.81
C TYR A 315 10.03 18.34 -17.27
N THR A 316 11.09 18.93 -17.82
CA THR A 316 11.09 19.70 -19.08
C THR A 316 11.78 18.99 -20.23
N ASN A 317 12.22 17.74 -20.04
CA ASN A 317 13.07 16.99 -20.98
C ASN A 317 14.41 17.69 -21.25
N THR A 318 14.93 18.43 -20.27
CA THR A 318 16.20 19.16 -20.36
C THR A 318 17.29 18.54 -19.49
N GLU A 319 17.09 17.33 -18.98
CA GLU A 319 18.12 16.54 -18.30
C GLU A 319 19.39 16.35 -19.16
N PRO A 320 20.54 15.98 -18.53
CA PRO A 320 21.80 15.74 -19.22
C PRO A 320 21.64 14.84 -20.45
N LEU A 321 22.39 15.15 -21.52
CA LEU A 321 22.19 14.57 -22.85
C LEU A 321 22.34 13.04 -22.85
N GLU A 322 23.25 12.52 -22.03
CA GLU A 322 23.51 11.09 -21.84
C GLU A 322 22.32 10.32 -21.25
N HIS A 323 21.36 11.03 -20.64
CA HIS A 323 20.17 10.45 -20.03
C HIS A 323 18.87 10.86 -20.71
N ARG A 324 18.95 11.79 -21.67
CA ARG A 324 17.76 12.40 -22.27
C ARG A 324 17.03 11.41 -23.16
N VAL A 325 15.78 11.13 -22.80
CA VAL A 325 14.86 10.32 -23.61
C VAL A 325 13.62 11.13 -23.90
N LYS A 326 13.22 11.23 -25.18
CA LYS A 326 11.97 11.89 -25.57
C LYS A 326 10.80 11.22 -24.84
N GLU A 327 10.11 11.97 -24.00
CA GLU A 327 8.90 11.50 -23.32
C GLU A 327 7.80 11.22 -24.35
N LYS A 328 7.25 10.00 -24.32
CA LYS A 328 6.16 9.55 -25.21
C LYS A 328 4.93 9.06 -24.44
N ILE A 329 5.09 8.79 -23.15
CA ILE A 329 4.05 8.22 -22.31
C ILE A 329 3.24 9.35 -21.67
N CYS A 330 3.91 10.35 -21.10
CA CYS A 330 3.24 11.36 -20.30
C CYS A 330 2.22 12.19 -21.11
N LEU A 331 1.03 12.42 -20.54
CA LEU A 331 -0.01 13.27 -21.12
C LEU A 331 0.52 14.67 -21.51
N LEU A 332 1.39 15.26 -20.69
CA LEU A 332 1.97 16.61 -20.92
C LEU A 332 3.00 16.70 -22.05
N ALA A 333 3.40 15.58 -22.65
CA ALA A 333 4.33 15.54 -23.77
C ALA A 333 3.61 15.54 -25.14
N ARG A 334 2.29 15.44 -25.14
CA ARG A 334 1.45 15.31 -26.34
C ARG A 334 0.95 16.66 -26.84
#